data_AF-A0A426GBZ5-F1
#
_entry.id   AF-A0A426GBZ5-F1
#
_cell.length_a   1.000
_cell.length_b   1.000
_cell.length_c   1.000
_cell.angle_alpha   90.00
_cell.angle_beta   90.00
_cell.angle_gamma   90.00
#
_symmetry.space_group_name_H-M   'P 1'
#
loop_
_entity.id
_entity.type
_entity.pdbx_description
1 polymer ?
#
loop_
_entity_poly.entity_id
_entity_poly.type
_entity_poly.pdbx_seq_one_letter_code
_entity_poly.pdbx_strand_id
1 'polypeptide(L)'
;GRSIHAYHTEGAGGGHAPDIITVAAQPNVLPSSTNPTRPHTVNTLDEHLDMLMVCHHLNPRIPEDLAFAESRIRPSTIAAEDVLHDMGAISMIGSDS
;
A
#
# COMPACT_ATOMS: atom_id res chain seq x y z
N GLY A 1 -1.32 16.84 -15.99
CA GLY A 1 -2.05 16.31 -14.83
C GLY A 1 -3.54 16.53 -14.98
N ARG A 2 -4.27 15.57 -15.54
CA ARG A 2 -5.73 15.54 -15.38
C ARG A 2 -6.05 15.10 -13.96
N SER A 3 -7.15 15.58 -13.38
CA SER A 3 -7.57 15.14 -12.05
C SER A 3 -7.80 13.63 -12.03
N ILE A 4 -7.24 12.94 -11.03
CA ILE A 4 -7.40 11.49 -10.83
C ILE A 4 -7.40 11.15 -9.35
N HIS A 5 -8.19 10.16 -8.95
CA HIS A 5 -8.14 9.58 -7.62
C HIS A 5 -7.23 8.35 -7.64
N ALA A 6 -6.20 8.34 -6.80
CA ALA A 6 -5.34 7.18 -6.58
C ALA A 6 -5.85 6.38 -5.36
N TYR A 7 -6.31 5.15 -5.61
CA TYR A 7 -6.70 4.22 -4.55
C TYR A 7 -5.46 3.62 -3.87
N HIS A 8 -5.61 3.21 -2.61
CA HIS A 8 -4.56 2.58 -1.76
C HIS A 8 -3.13 3.08 -2.07
N THR A 9 -2.94 4.40 -1.92
CA THR A 9 -1.77 5.16 -2.40
C THR A 9 -0.45 4.67 -1.81
N GLU A 10 -0.47 4.09 -0.61
CA GLU A 10 0.72 3.47 0.00
C GLU A 10 1.27 2.29 -0.82
N GLY A 11 0.37 1.51 -1.44
CA GLY A 11 0.71 0.50 -2.44
C GLY A 11 0.52 -0.96 -2.03
N ALA A 12 0.30 -1.30 -0.76
CA ALA A 12 0.00 -2.67 -0.34
C ALA A 12 -1.26 -3.21 -1.04
N GLY A 13 -2.33 -2.39 -1.07
CA GLY A 13 -3.57 -2.67 -1.82
C GLY A 13 -3.37 -2.74 -3.34
N GLY A 14 -2.29 -2.16 -3.89
CA GLY A 14 -1.91 -2.25 -5.29
C GLY A 14 -1.24 -0.97 -5.83
N GLY A 15 -0.30 -1.13 -6.75
CA GLY A 15 0.38 0.01 -7.38
C GLY A 15 1.73 -0.36 -7.96
N HIS A 16 2.40 0.65 -8.53
CA HIS A 16 3.78 0.50 -9.00
C HIS A 16 4.72 0.22 -7.81
N ALA A 17 5.41 -0.93 -7.82
CA ALA A 17 6.33 -1.31 -6.77
C ALA A 17 7.72 -0.68 -7.01
N PRO A 18 8.38 -0.08 -6.00
CA PRO A 18 7.93 0.13 -4.61
C PRO A 18 7.38 1.54 -4.33
N ASP A 19 7.22 2.39 -5.35
CA ASP A 19 7.25 3.85 -5.23
C ASP A 19 5.93 4.55 -5.60
N ILE A 20 4.83 3.80 -5.74
CA ILE A 20 3.50 4.40 -6.03
C ILE A 20 3.12 5.51 -5.05
N ILE A 21 3.56 5.44 -3.79
CA ILE A 21 3.28 6.46 -2.76
C ILE A 21 3.71 7.89 -3.16
N THR A 22 4.66 8.01 -4.10
CA THR A 22 5.12 9.30 -4.65
C THR A 22 4.02 10.09 -5.36
N VAL A 23 2.92 9.44 -5.78
CA VAL A 23 1.78 10.13 -6.42
C VAL A 23 1.09 11.11 -5.49
N ALA A 24 1.24 10.97 -4.16
CA ALA A 24 0.71 11.92 -3.17
C ALA A 24 1.30 13.34 -3.33
N ALA A 25 2.48 13.48 -3.97
CA ALA A 25 3.09 14.78 -4.25
C ALA A 25 2.52 15.47 -5.52
N GLN A 26 1.68 14.79 -6.29
CA GLN A 26 1.19 15.32 -7.57
C GLN A 26 -0.04 16.22 -7.36
N PRO A 27 -0.07 17.45 -7.89
CA PRO A 27 -1.14 18.42 -7.60
C PRO A 27 -2.50 18.05 -8.22
N ASN A 28 -2.51 17.12 -9.17
CA ASN A 28 -3.72 16.64 -9.84
C ASN A 28 -4.18 15.27 -9.33
N VAL A 29 -3.57 14.75 -8.25
CA VAL A 29 -3.94 13.47 -7.65
C VAL A 29 -4.72 13.73 -6.37
N LEU A 30 -5.81 12.99 -6.18
CA LEU A 30 -6.56 12.88 -4.94
C LEU A 30 -6.15 11.55 -4.30
N PRO A 31 -5.18 11.51 -3.37
CA PRO A 31 -4.69 10.26 -2.78
C PRO A 31 -5.61 9.75 -1.67
N SER A 32 -5.93 8.45 -1.71
CA SER A 32 -6.59 7.76 -0.59
C SER A 32 -5.82 6.54 -0.13
N SER A 33 -6.04 6.15 1.12
CA SER A 33 -5.65 4.84 1.66
C SER A 33 -6.82 3.88 1.70
N THR A 34 -6.50 2.60 1.81
CA THR A 34 -7.46 1.58 2.23
C THR A 34 -7.17 1.18 3.67
N ASN A 35 -8.15 0.61 4.37
CA ASN A 35 -8.08 0.45 5.82
C ASN A 35 -7.17 -0.66 6.38
N PRO A 36 -6.73 -1.72 5.66
CA PRO A 36 -5.97 -2.80 6.30
C PRO A 36 -4.59 -2.37 6.82
N THR A 37 -3.95 -1.38 6.19
CA THR A 37 -2.65 -0.83 6.59
C THR A 37 -2.74 0.23 7.68
N ARG A 38 -3.94 0.49 8.23
CA ARG A 38 -4.23 1.65 9.11
C ARG A 38 -4.55 1.21 10.55
N PRO A 39 -3.74 1.59 11.56
CA PRO A 39 -2.37 2.11 11.47
C PRO A 39 -1.34 0.98 11.27
N HIS A 40 -0.06 1.33 11.19
CA HIS A 40 1.02 0.36 11.25
C HIS A 40 1.10 -0.27 12.64
N THR A 41 0.90 -1.59 12.73
CA THR A 41 0.95 -2.36 13.98
C THR A 41 1.90 -3.55 13.88
N VAL A 42 2.14 -4.20 15.02
CA VAL A 42 3.04 -5.37 15.12
C VAL A 42 2.66 -6.55 14.23
N ASN A 43 1.38 -6.71 13.87
CA ASN A 43 0.90 -7.82 13.06
C ASN A 43 0.67 -7.44 11.59
N THR A 44 0.76 -6.15 11.24
CA THR A 44 0.35 -5.65 9.92
C THR A 44 1.13 -6.34 8.79
N LEU A 45 2.45 -6.51 8.94
CA LEU A 45 3.26 -7.14 7.88
C LEU A 45 2.96 -8.62 7.68
N ASP A 46 2.93 -9.38 8.78
CA ASP A 46 2.74 -10.83 8.70
C ASP A 46 1.35 -11.15 8.14
N GLU A 47 0.32 -10.41 8.57
CA GLU A 47 -1.03 -10.53 8.03
C GLU A 47 -1.07 -10.18 6.54
N HIS A 48 -0.46 -9.06 6.14
CA HIS A 48 -0.55 -8.60 4.75
C HIS A 48 0.27 -9.44 3.78
N LEU A 49 1.42 -9.97 4.23
CA LEU A 49 2.23 -10.86 3.42
C LEU A 49 1.44 -12.14 3.14
N ASP A 50 0.90 -12.79 4.16
CA ASP A 50 0.10 -14.00 3.98
C ASP A 50 -1.18 -13.75 3.17
N MET A 51 -1.89 -12.65 3.45
CA MET A 51 -3.06 -12.21 2.68
C MET A 51 -2.74 -12.07 1.20
N LEU A 52 -1.65 -11.37 0.85
CA LEU A 52 -1.24 -11.18 -0.54
C LEU A 52 -0.90 -12.53 -1.21
N MET A 53 -0.18 -13.39 -0.49
CA MET A 53 0.17 -14.72 -0.99
C MET A 53 -1.07 -15.56 -1.31
N VAL A 54 -2.07 -15.55 -0.40
CA VAL A 54 -3.35 -16.24 -0.61
C VAL A 54 -4.14 -15.63 -1.77
N CYS A 55 -4.35 -14.31 -1.78
CA CYS A 55 -5.15 -13.62 -2.80
C CYS A 55 -4.59 -13.81 -4.22
N HIS A 56 -3.27 -13.92 -4.34
CA HIS A 56 -2.59 -14.09 -5.63
C HIS A 56 -2.18 -15.53 -5.93
N HIS A 57 -2.56 -16.51 -5.11
CA HIS A 57 -2.22 -17.93 -5.27
C HIS A 57 -0.71 -18.18 -5.39
N LEU A 58 0.08 -17.43 -4.64
CA LEU A 58 1.54 -17.48 -4.65
C LEU A 58 2.05 -18.60 -3.75
N ASN A 59 3.23 -19.11 -4.06
CA ASN A 59 3.88 -20.16 -3.29
C ASN A 59 5.16 -19.63 -2.62
N PRO A 60 5.27 -19.61 -1.28
CA PRO A 60 6.44 -19.09 -0.58
C PRO A 60 7.72 -19.90 -0.86
N ARG A 61 7.62 -21.07 -1.50
CA ARG A 61 8.76 -21.88 -1.93
C ARG A 61 9.29 -21.51 -3.32
N ILE A 62 8.60 -20.62 -4.05
CA ILE A 62 9.04 -20.08 -5.33
C ILE A 62 9.66 -18.71 -5.06
N PRO A 63 10.97 -18.51 -5.32
CA PRO A 63 11.66 -17.25 -5.01
C PRO A 63 11.04 -16.03 -5.69
N GLU A 64 10.55 -16.18 -6.93
CA GLU A 64 9.93 -15.10 -7.70
C GLU A 64 8.60 -14.65 -7.09
N ASP A 65 7.82 -15.60 -6.55
CA ASP A 65 6.55 -15.32 -5.87
C ASP A 65 6.79 -14.57 -4.56
N LEU A 66 7.78 -15.02 -3.77
CA LEU A 66 8.18 -14.34 -2.54
C LEU A 66 8.72 -12.94 -2.84
N ALA A 67 9.58 -12.80 -3.86
CA ALA A 67 10.11 -11.50 -4.29
C ALA A 67 8.99 -10.54 -4.75
N PHE A 68 7.99 -11.04 -5.47
CA PHE A 68 6.80 -10.25 -5.81
C PHE A 68 6.07 -9.79 -4.56
N ALA A 69 5.83 -10.68 -3.60
CA ALA A 69 5.11 -10.34 -2.38
C ALA A 69 5.85 -9.30 -1.52
N GLU A 70 7.15 -9.50 -1.31
CA GLU A 70 8.04 -8.57 -0.58
C GLU A 70 8.20 -7.23 -1.31
N SER A 71 8.12 -7.21 -2.65
CA SER A 71 8.15 -5.96 -3.41
C SER A 71 6.94 -5.07 -3.13
N ARG A 72 5.80 -5.67 -2.72
CA ARG A 72 4.51 -4.99 -2.53
C ARG A 72 4.20 -4.70 -1.06
N ILE A 73 4.42 -5.66 -0.17
CA ILE A 73 4.20 -5.51 1.28
C ILE A 73 5.47 -4.98 1.94
N ARG A 74 5.49 -3.69 2.24
CA ARG A 74 6.73 -2.99 2.66
C ARG A 74 6.50 -2.26 3.99
N PRO A 75 7.29 -2.54 5.05
CA PRO A 75 7.19 -1.82 6.32
C PRO A 75 7.43 -0.32 6.20
N SER A 76 8.34 0.08 5.31
CA SER A 76 8.73 1.47 5.15
C SER A 76 7.58 2.32 4.61
N THR A 77 6.85 1.87 3.60
CA THR A 77 5.75 2.64 3.01
C THR A 77 4.49 2.56 3.87
N ILE A 78 4.19 1.41 4.51
CA ILE A 78 3.09 1.27 5.48
C ILE A 78 3.29 2.22 6.67
N ALA A 79 4.51 2.31 7.21
CA ALA A 79 4.82 3.27 8.27
C ALA A 79 4.77 4.73 7.79
N ALA A 80 5.22 5.00 6.56
CA ALA A 80 5.18 6.36 5.99
C ALA A 80 3.74 6.84 5.76
N GLU A 81 2.81 5.94 5.42
CA GLU A 81 1.39 6.25 5.26
C GLU A 81 0.80 6.90 6.53
N ASP A 82 1.13 6.39 7.73
CA ASP A 82 0.71 6.99 9.00
C ASP A 82 1.10 8.47 9.10
N VAL A 83 2.37 8.77 8.80
CA VAL A 83 2.89 10.14 8.86
C VAL A 83 2.28 11.01 7.75
N LEU A 84 2.08 10.47 6.55
CA LEU A 84 1.50 11.22 5.43
C LEU A 84 0.02 11.57 5.66
N HIS A 85 -0.73 10.72 6.36
CA HIS A 85 -2.07 11.10 6.84
C HIS A 85 -2.01 12.22 7.87
N ASP A 86 -1.10 12.11 8.85
CA ASP A 86 -0.94 13.13 9.90
C ASP A 86 -0.53 14.50 9.33
N MET A 87 0.28 14.50 8.26
CA MET A 87 0.65 15.70 7.51
C MET A 87 -0.44 16.22 6.55
N GLY A 88 -1.52 15.46 6.32
CA GLY A 88 -2.56 15.77 5.33
C GLY A 88 -2.16 15.56 3.86
N ALA A 89 -1.05 14.85 3.60
CA ALA A 89 -0.59 14.50 2.26
C ALA A 89 -1.40 13.36 1.62
N ILE A 90 -2.03 12.49 2.44
CA ILE A 90 -3.07 11.56 2.00
C ILE A 90 -4.41 12.09 2.52
N SER A 91 -5.42 12.18 1.65
CA SER A 91 -6.60 13.03 1.92
C SER A 91 -7.85 12.24 2.27
N MET A 92 -7.86 10.91 2.13
CA MET A 92 -9.05 10.06 2.29
C MET A 92 -8.69 8.67 2.80
N ILE A 93 -9.64 8.01 3.45
CA ILE A 93 -9.58 6.60 3.84
C ILE A 93 -10.83 5.89 3.29
N GLY A 94 -10.63 4.79 2.56
CA GLY A 94 -11.67 3.88 2.05
C GLY A 94 -11.53 2.45 2.61
N SER A 95 -12.52 1.60 2.37
CA SER A 95 -12.54 0.20 2.85
C SER A 95 -11.81 -0.79 1.95
N ASP A 96 -11.87 -0.59 0.62
CA ASP A 96 -11.53 -1.63 -0.38
C ASP A 96 -12.48 -2.84 -0.40
N SER A 97 -13.79 -2.57 -0.19
CA SER A 97 -14.87 -3.57 -0.21
C SER A 97 -15.60 -3.66 -1.53
#